data_AF-A0A8T6LX39-F1
#
_entry.id   AF-A0A8T6LX39-F1
#
_cell.length_a   1.000
_cell.length_b   1.000
_cell.length_c   1.000
_cell.angle_alpha   90.00
_cell.angle_beta   90.00
_cell.angle_gamma   90.00
#
_symmetry.space_group_name_H-M   'P 1'
#
loop_
_entity.id
_entity.type
_entity.pdbx_description
1 polymer ?
#
loop_
_entity_poly.entity_id
_entity_poly.type
_entity_poly.pdbx_seq_one_letter_code
_entity_poly.pdbx_strand_id
1 'polypeptide(L)'
;MPVDVLLVIHIAVLGYWLGAEFVINSEFRFVCRAASMPFEERKRLMEHVMDVDQHVRYALVLQAGLGTVLSALLGYFPGGTTLAWAAGLATVLWLAFVEFVHRQRHGASGRKLALLDRLVRYVLLAALVLGGLAAVFGALALQTWLAWKLVLFGSVIACGIGIRYYIIQFFG
;
A
#
# COMPACT_ATOMS: atom_id res chain seq x y z
N MET A 1 7.59 -10.37 21.02
CA MET A 1 6.63 -9.24 21.17
C MET A 1 5.24 -9.83 21.31
N PRO A 2 4.41 -9.37 22.26
CA PRO A 2 3.05 -9.86 22.42
C PRO A 2 2.18 -9.58 21.18
N VAL A 3 1.26 -10.48 20.85
CA VAL A 3 0.35 -10.35 19.70
C VAL A 3 -0.51 -9.09 19.81
N ASP A 4 -0.90 -8.71 21.03
CA ASP A 4 -1.71 -7.50 21.27
C ASP A 4 -0.99 -6.22 20.85
N VAL A 5 0.33 -6.15 21.06
CA VAL A 5 1.11 -4.99 20.61
C VAL A 5 1.17 -4.96 19.08
N LEU A 6 1.25 -6.12 18.42
CA LEU A 6 1.24 -6.19 16.95
C LEU A 6 -0.11 -5.73 16.40
N LEU A 7 -1.20 -6.09 17.09
CA LEU A 7 -2.55 -5.65 16.76
C LEU A 7 -2.69 -4.13 16.87
N VAL A 8 -2.20 -3.54 17.97
CA VAL A 8 -2.20 -2.08 18.15
C VAL A 8 -1.39 -1.39 17.06
N ILE A 9 -0.19 -1.89 16.74
CA ILE A 9 0.63 -1.33 15.66
C ILE A 9 -0.11 -1.42 14.32
N HIS A 10 -0.71 -2.58 13.99
CA HIS A 10 -1.47 -2.76 12.76
C HIS A 10 -2.63 -1.77 12.66
N ILE A 11 -3.38 -1.53 13.75
CA ILE A 11 -4.45 -0.53 13.80
C ILE A 11 -3.88 0.88 13.64
N ALA A 12 -2.78 1.21 14.33
CA ALA A 12 -2.14 2.52 14.23
C ALA A 12 -1.64 2.82 12.81
N VAL A 13 -1.18 1.81 12.06
CA VAL A 13 -0.79 1.96 10.65
C VAL A 13 -1.94 2.46 9.78
N LEU A 14 -3.20 2.08 10.08
CA LEU A 14 -4.37 2.61 9.37
C LEU A 14 -4.53 4.12 9.61
N GLY A 15 -4.30 4.58 10.85
CA GLY A 15 -4.28 6.01 11.17
C GLY A 15 -3.14 6.76 10.49
N TYR A 16 -1.95 6.16 10.45
CA TYR A 16 -0.80 6.69 9.70
C TYR A 16 -1.10 6.83 8.20
N TRP A 17 -1.72 5.82 7.58
CA TRP A 17 -2.19 5.86 6.19
C TRP A 17 -3.14 7.04 5.96
N LEU A 18 -4.18 7.16 6.80
CA LEU A 18 -5.20 8.19 6.67
C LEU A 18 -4.59 9.60 6.85
N GLY A 19 -3.65 9.75 7.78
CA GLY A 19 -2.93 11.01 7.99
C GLY A 19 -2.15 11.46 6.75
N ALA A 20 -1.42 10.54 6.11
CA ALA A 20 -0.67 10.84 4.88
C ALA A 20 -1.61 11.25 3.72
N GLU A 21 -2.73 10.56 3.56
CA GLU A 21 -3.76 10.90 2.55
C GLU A 21 -4.34 12.31 2.75
N PHE A 22 -4.60 12.72 4.00
CA PHE A 22 -5.09 14.07 4.27
C PHE A 22 -4.07 15.16 3.90
N VAL A 23 -2.78 14.93 4.15
CA VAL A 23 -1.72 15.85 3.75
C VAL A 23 -1.67 15.97 2.23
N ILE A 24 -1.65 14.84 1.52
CA ILE A 24 -1.65 14.81 0.04
C ILE A 24 -2.84 15.56 -0.53
N ASN A 25 -4.05 15.27 -0.04
CA ASN A 25 -5.27 15.92 -0.53
C ASN A 25 -5.28 17.43 -0.24
N SER A 26 -4.76 17.86 0.92
CA SER A 26 -4.65 19.29 1.25
C SER A 26 -3.67 20.01 0.33
N GLU A 27 -2.45 19.47 0.19
CA GLU A 27 -1.39 20.07 -0.63
C GLU A 27 -1.73 20.07 -2.12
N PHE A 28 -2.29 18.97 -2.64
CA PHE A 28 -2.71 18.89 -4.03
C PHE A 28 -3.78 19.94 -4.35
N ARG A 29 -4.78 20.12 -3.47
CA ARG A 29 -5.80 21.16 -3.64
C ARG A 29 -5.21 22.57 -3.60
N PHE A 30 -4.23 22.81 -2.74
CA PHE A 30 -3.54 24.10 -2.66
C PHE A 30 -2.85 24.42 -3.99
N VAL A 31 -2.08 23.48 -4.54
CA VAL A 31 -1.38 23.66 -5.82
C VAL A 31 -2.34 23.87 -6.98
N CYS A 32 -3.44 23.10 -7.06
CA CYS A 32 -4.42 23.24 -8.13
C CYS A 32 -5.20 24.56 -8.10
N ARG A 33 -5.38 25.18 -6.92
CA ARG A 33 -6.14 26.42 -6.78
C ARG A 33 -5.29 27.69 -6.89
N ALA A 34 -3.96 27.57 -6.76
CA ALA A 34 -3.04 28.68 -6.83
C ALA A 34 -2.69 29.05 -8.29
N ALA A 35 -3.65 29.63 -9.02
CA ALA A 35 -3.49 29.99 -10.44
C ALA A 35 -2.32 30.94 -10.71
N SER A 36 -2.05 31.87 -9.78
CA SER A 36 -0.96 32.85 -9.88
C SER A 36 0.42 32.30 -9.47
N MET A 37 0.50 31.06 -8.97
CA MET A 37 1.76 30.49 -8.50
C MET A 37 2.75 30.31 -9.66
N PRO A 38 4.04 30.64 -9.48
CA PRO A 38 5.07 30.33 -10.47
C PRO A 38 5.17 28.82 -10.74
N PHE A 39 5.56 28.43 -11.96
CA PHE A 39 5.66 27.02 -12.34
C PHE A 39 6.68 26.24 -11.49
N GLU A 40 7.85 26.82 -11.23
CA GLU A 40 8.88 26.18 -10.41
C GLU A 40 8.42 25.92 -8.97
N GLU A 41 7.61 26.82 -8.41
CA GLU A 41 7.04 26.63 -7.08
C GLU A 41 5.99 25.51 -7.07
N ARG A 42 5.11 25.46 -8.08
CA ARG A 42 4.18 24.34 -8.26
C ARG A 42 4.91 23.01 -8.37
N LYS A 43 5.98 22.97 -9.16
CA LYS A 43 6.82 21.78 -9.33
C LYS A 43 7.42 21.34 -7.99
N ARG A 44 8.00 22.26 -7.21
CA ARG A 44 8.55 21.94 -5.88
C ARG A 44 7.51 21.38 -4.92
N LEU A 45 6.30 21.94 -4.91
CA LEU A 45 5.20 21.44 -4.07
C LEU A 45 4.71 20.07 -4.56
N MET A 46 4.65 19.84 -5.87
CA MET A 46 4.33 18.51 -6.42
C MET A 46 5.38 17.47 -6.08
N GLU A 47 6.67 17.82 -6.07
CA GLU A 47 7.73 16.91 -5.60
C GLU A 47 7.54 16.55 -4.11
N HIS A 48 7.15 17.51 -3.27
CA HIS A 48 6.82 17.23 -1.87
C HIS A 48 5.60 16.30 -1.74
N VAL A 49 4.54 16.52 -2.53
CA VAL A 49 3.39 15.61 -2.57
C VAL A 49 3.81 14.19 -2.93
N MET A 50 4.75 14.02 -3.86
CA MET A 50 5.31 12.71 -4.21
C MET A 50 6.10 12.08 -3.06
N ASP A 51 6.76 12.87 -2.22
CA ASP A 51 7.44 12.38 -1.02
C ASP A 51 6.43 11.97 0.06
N VAL A 52 5.33 12.71 0.23
CA VAL A 52 4.26 12.31 1.16
C VAL A 52 3.51 11.07 0.65
N ASP A 53 3.28 10.91 -0.66
CA ASP A 53 2.71 9.68 -1.28
C ASP A 53 3.52 8.43 -0.95
N GLN A 54 4.82 8.56 -0.68
CA GLN A 54 5.64 7.44 -0.24
C GLN A 54 5.17 6.87 1.11
N HIS A 55 4.69 7.72 2.03
CA HIS A 55 4.15 7.29 3.32
C HIS A 55 2.88 6.44 3.17
N VAL A 56 2.02 6.80 2.21
CA VAL A 56 0.85 5.99 1.85
C VAL A 56 1.28 4.60 1.38
N ARG A 57 2.33 4.53 0.54
CA ARG A 57 2.87 3.25 0.04
C ARG A 57 3.44 2.39 1.16
N TYR A 58 4.13 2.99 2.13
CA TYR A 58 4.60 2.27 3.31
C TYR A 58 3.45 1.71 4.12
N ALA A 59 2.42 2.52 4.38
CA ALA A 59 1.29 2.09 5.17
C ALA A 59 0.55 0.90 4.53
N LEU A 60 0.44 0.88 3.19
CA LEU A 60 -0.13 -0.26 2.45
C LEU A 60 0.71 -1.54 2.61
N VAL A 61 2.04 -1.44 2.47
CA VAL A 61 2.94 -2.60 2.66
C VAL A 61 2.88 -3.11 4.10
N LEU A 62 2.90 -2.20 5.08
CA LEU A 62 2.75 -2.52 6.49
C LEU A 62 1.39 -3.15 6.80
N GLN A 63 0.31 -2.67 6.20
CA GLN A 63 -1.03 -3.25 6.37
C GLN A 63 -1.09 -4.69 5.85
N ALA A 64 -0.62 -4.93 4.63
CA ALA A 64 -0.56 -6.27 4.04
C ALA A 64 0.31 -7.22 4.88
N GLY A 65 1.51 -6.74 5.26
CA GLY A 65 2.49 -7.47 6.04
C GLY A 65 2.00 -7.85 7.43
N LEU A 66 1.73 -6.83 8.26
CA LEU A 66 1.27 -7.02 9.64
C LEU A 66 -0.06 -7.76 9.70
N GLY A 67 -0.96 -7.52 8.75
CA GLY A 67 -2.23 -8.26 8.65
C GLY A 67 -2.01 -9.75 8.43
N THR A 68 -1.05 -10.13 7.57
CA THR A 68 -0.69 -11.53 7.32
C THR A 68 0.00 -12.15 8.53
N VAL A 69 0.93 -11.43 9.17
CA VAL A 69 1.59 -11.85 10.41
C VAL A 69 0.55 -12.15 11.51
N LEU A 70 -0.37 -11.22 11.75
CA LEU A 70 -1.43 -11.39 12.75
C LEU A 70 -2.36 -12.56 12.39
N SER A 71 -2.76 -12.67 11.13
CA SER A 71 -3.64 -13.76 10.67
C SER A 71 -2.98 -15.13 10.87
N ALA A 72 -1.66 -15.23 10.67
CA ALA A 72 -0.92 -16.47 10.93
C ALA A 72 -0.80 -16.78 12.43
N LEU A 73 -0.46 -15.79 13.26
CA LEU A 73 -0.29 -15.98 14.70
C LEU A 73 -1.60 -16.25 15.45
N LEU A 74 -2.72 -15.69 14.95
CA LEU A 74 -4.07 -15.94 15.49
C LEU A 74 -4.71 -17.22 14.93
N GLY A 75 -4.03 -17.95 14.05
CA GLY A 75 -4.51 -19.20 13.47
C GLY A 75 -5.59 -19.03 12.39
N TYR A 76 -5.76 -17.83 11.85
CA TYR A 76 -6.68 -17.58 10.73
C TYR A 76 -6.10 -18.06 9.40
N PHE A 77 -4.78 -17.95 9.22
CA PHE A 77 -4.07 -18.51 8.07
C PHE A 77 -3.25 -19.73 8.47
N PRO A 78 -3.15 -20.76 7.60
CA PRO A 78 -2.29 -21.91 7.85
C PRO A 78 -0.80 -21.51 7.85
N GLY A 79 0.03 -22.22 8.62
CA GLY A 79 1.49 -22.02 8.64
C GLY A 79 2.04 -21.35 9.92
N GLY A 80 1.18 -20.80 10.77
CA GLY A 80 1.53 -20.35 12.12
C GLY A 80 2.76 -19.43 12.16
N THR A 81 3.69 -19.72 13.08
CA THR A 81 4.90 -18.92 13.28
C THR A 81 5.81 -18.86 12.05
N THR A 82 5.86 -19.92 11.23
CA THR A 82 6.67 -19.94 10.01
C THR A 82 6.15 -18.93 8.99
N LEU A 83 4.84 -18.90 8.75
CA LEU A 83 4.22 -17.91 7.88
C LEU A 83 4.38 -16.50 8.45
N ALA A 84 4.25 -16.32 9.76
CA ALA A 84 4.45 -15.03 10.42
C ALA A 84 5.86 -14.47 10.18
N TRP A 85 6.91 -15.28 10.34
CA TRP A 85 8.28 -14.84 10.05
C TRP A 85 8.52 -14.56 8.57
N ALA A 86 8.02 -15.43 7.69
CA ALA A 86 8.13 -15.23 6.25
C ALA A 86 7.44 -13.92 5.81
N ALA A 87 6.23 -13.66 6.30
CA ALA A 87 5.50 -12.43 6.04
C ALA A 87 6.22 -11.19 6.62
N GLY A 88 6.76 -11.29 7.83
CA GLY A 88 7.54 -10.22 8.45
C GLY A 88 8.79 -9.86 7.62
N LEU A 89 9.56 -10.87 7.20
CA LEU A 89 10.73 -10.68 6.34
C LEU A 89 10.34 -10.09 4.99
N ALA A 90 9.30 -10.64 4.35
CA ALA A 90 8.80 -10.12 3.08
C ALA A 90 8.36 -8.65 3.20
N THR A 91 7.76 -8.27 4.32
CA THR A 91 7.36 -6.88 4.61
C THR A 91 8.57 -5.95 4.66
N VAL A 92 9.63 -6.33 5.39
CA VAL A 92 10.86 -5.53 5.48
C VAL A 92 11.54 -5.39 4.12
N LEU A 93 11.66 -6.50 3.39
CA LEU A 93 12.25 -6.49 2.05
C LEU A 93 11.43 -5.63 1.08
N TRP A 94 10.10 -5.69 1.18
CA TRP A 94 9.22 -4.88 0.33
C TRP A 94 9.29 -3.38 0.69
N LEU A 95 9.36 -3.02 1.98
CA LEU A 95 9.58 -1.63 2.38
C LEU A 95 10.90 -1.08 1.83
N ALA A 96 11.98 -1.86 1.96
CA ALA A 96 13.28 -1.49 1.39
C ALA A 96 13.21 -1.34 -0.15
N PHE A 97 12.49 -2.24 -0.82
CA PHE A 97 12.29 -2.16 -2.27
C PHE A 97 11.49 -0.92 -2.68
N VAL A 98 10.40 -0.59 -1.97
CA VAL A 98 9.56 0.58 -2.27
C VAL A 98 10.32 1.88 -2.02
N GLU A 99 11.15 1.94 -0.97
CA GLU A 99 12.05 3.07 -0.73
C GLU A 99 13.12 3.18 -1.82
N PHE A 100 13.72 2.05 -2.23
CA PHE A 100 14.68 2.05 -3.32
C PHE A 100 14.08 2.54 -4.65
N VAL A 101 12.87 2.10 -4.99
CA VAL A 101 12.13 2.56 -6.17
C VAL A 101 11.91 4.08 -6.11
N HIS A 102 11.55 4.63 -4.95
CA HIS A 102 11.32 6.05 -4.75
C HIS A 102 12.58 6.88 -4.94
N ARG A 103 13.70 6.48 -4.33
CA ARG A 103 14.99 7.15 -4.49
C ARG A 103 15.47 7.16 -5.94
N GLN A 104 15.17 6.10 -6.68
CA GLN A 104 15.55 5.94 -8.08
C GLN A 104 14.53 6.56 -9.06
N ARG A 105 13.51 7.30 -8.59
CA ARG A 105 12.40 7.80 -9.44
C ARG A 105 12.85 8.71 -10.60
N HIS A 106 13.93 9.47 -10.43
CA HIS A 106 14.51 10.33 -11.46
C HIS A 106 15.69 9.69 -12.21
N GLY A 107 16.12 8.49 -11.81
CA GLY A 107 17.25 7.80 -12.41
C GLY A 107 16.87 7.00 -13.66
N ALA A 108 17.88 6.59 -14.43
CA ALA A 108 17.70 5.82 -15.67
C ALA A 108 16.97 4.46 -15.46
N SER A 109 17.10 3.87 -14.26
CA SER A 109 16.40 2.61 -13.91
C SER A 109 15.00 2.81 -13.33
N GLY A 110 14.59 4.05 -13.03
CA GLY A 110 13.35 4.35 -12.31
C GLY A 110 12.10 3.77 -12.99
N ARG A 111 12.02 3.84 -14.32
CA ARG A 111 10.89 3.29 -15.08
C ARG A 111 10.77 1.76 -14.94
N LYS A 112 11.89 1.03 -15.01
CA LYS A 112 11.90 -0.44 -14.85
C LYS A 112 11.51 -0.84 -13.44
N LEU A 113 12.04 -0.13 -12.44
CA LEU A 113 11.73 -0.36 -11.02
C LEU A 113 10.25 -0.06 -10.71
N ALA A 114 9.70 1.03 -11.26
CA ALA A 114 8.30 1.37 -11.10
C ALA A 114 7.35 0.36 -11.75
N LEU A 115 7.74 -0.24 -12.89
CA LEU A 115 6.98 -1.33 -13.51
C LEU A 115 6.97 -2.58 -12.62
N LEU A 116 8.12 -2.92 -12.03
CA LEU A 116 8.22 -4.06 -11.10
C LEU A 116 7.37 -3.82 -9.84
N ASP A 117 7.46 -2.64 -9.20
CA ASP A 117 6.60 -2.30 -8.05
C ASP A 117 5.11 -2.41 -8.40
N ARG A 118 4.73 -1.95 -9.60
CA ARG A 118 3.35 -2.08 -10.07
C ARG A 118 2.93 -3.53 -10.24
N LEU A 119 3.79 -4.37 -10.81
CA LEU A 119 3.54 -5.81 -10.95
C LEU A 119 3.32 -6.47 -9.58
N VAL A 120 4.18 -6.18 -8.60
CA VAL A 120 4.02 -6.71 -7.23
C VAL A 120 2.66 -6.30 -6.65
N ARG A 121 2.22 -5.05 -6.86
CA ARG A 121 0.90 -4.58 -6.41
C ARG A 121 -0.26 -5.29 -7.12
N TYR A 122 -0.15 -5.56 -8.42
CA TYR A 122 -1.17 -6.33 -9.14
C TYR A 122 -1.26 -7.77 -8.65
N VAL A 123 -0.12 -8.41 -8.37
CA VAL A 123 -0.10 -9.76 -7.80
C VAL A 123 -0.74 -9.76 -6.41
N LEU A 124 -0.40 -8.79 -5.55
CA LEU A 124 -1.03 -8.66 -4.23
C LEU A 124 -2.54 -8.42 -4.36
N LEU A 125 -2.96 -7.52 -5.24
CA LEU A 125 -4.38 -7.25 -5.51
C LEU A 125 -5.13 -8.52 -5.89
N ALA A 126 -4.59 -9.27 -6.86
CA ALA A 126 -5.18 -10.52 -7.31
C ALA A 126 -5.26 -11.55 -6.16
N ALA A 127 -4.19 -11.70 -5.38
CA ALA A 127 -4.17 -12.62 -4.24
C ALA A 127 -5.22 -12.26 -3.18
N LEU A 128 -5.36 -10.98 -2.83
CA LEU A 128 -6.33 -10.50 -1.83
C LEU A 128 -7.77 -10.66 -2.30
N VAL A 129 -8.08 -10.22 -3.53
CA VAL A 129 -9.44 -10.26 -4.07
C VAL A 129 -9.86 -11.70 -4.37
N LEU A 130 -9.02 -12.48 -5.05
CA LEU A 130 -9.36 -13.87 -5.38
C LEU A 130 -9.42 -14.73 -4.12
N GLY A 131 -8.46 -14.59 -3.21
CA GLY A 131 -8.47 -15.32 -1.92
C GLY A 131 -9.65 -14.92 -1.04
N GLY A 132 -9.97 -13.62 -0.97
CA GLY A 132 -11.12 -13.10 -0.24
C GLY A 132 -12.45 -13.60 -0.83
N LEU A 133 -12.64 -13.51 -2.14
CA LEU A 133 -13.85 -14.01 -2.81
C LEU A 133 -13.97 -15.53 -2.69
N ALA A 134 -12.87 -16.28 -2.87
CA ALA A 134 -12.86 -17.72 -2.66
C ALA A 134 -13.34 -18.08 -1.25
N ALA A 135 -12.91 -17.34 -0.22
CA ALA A 135 -13.39 -17.53 1.14
C ALA A 135 -14.87 -17.11 1.32
N VAL A 136 -15.32 -16.00 0.71
CA VAL A 136 -16.73 -15.58 0.75
C VAL A 136 -17.65 -16.66 0.17
N PHE A 137 -17.22 -17.33 -0.90
CA PHE A 137 -17.96 -18.42 -1.55
C PHE A 137 -17.69 -19.81 -0.96
N GLY A 138 -16.98 -19.90 0.18
CA GLY A 138 -16.74 -21.15 0.91
C GLY A 138 -15.66 -22.07 0.34
N ALA A 139 -14.92 -21.64 -0.68
CA ALA A 139 -13.80 -22.40 -1.26
C ALA A 139 -12.53 -22.36 -0.39
N LEU A 140 -12.42 -21.38 0.51
CA LEU A 140 -11.36 -21.32 1.52
C LEU A 140 -11.96 -21.19 2.92
N ALA A 141 -11.41 -21.94 3.87
CA ALA A 141 -11.81 -21.90 5.27
C ALA A 141 -11.22 -20.66 5.98
N LEU A 142 -11.81 -19.48 5.74
CA LEU A 142 -11.52 -18.25 6.47
C LEU A 142 -12.79 -17.72 7.12
N GLN A 143 -12.67 -16.95 8.20
CA GLN A 143 -13.84 -16.27 8.74
C GLN A 143 -14.39 -15.26 7.73
N THR A 144 -15.72 -15.18 7.64
CA THR A 144 -16.40 -14.29 6.68
C THR A 144 -16.00 -12.83 6.81
N TRP A 145 -15.78 -12.34 8.04
CA TRP A 145 -15.33 -10.96 8.28
C TRP A 145 -13.92 -10.71 7.73
N LEU A 146 -13.01 -11.70 7.83
CA LEU A 146 -11.66 -11.61 7.32
C LEU A 146 -11.67 -11.69 5.79
N ALA A 147 -12.50 -12.56 5.22
CA ALA A 147 -12.69 -12.66 3.78
C ALA A 147 -13.12 -11.31 3.17
N TRP A 148 -14.14 -10.66 3.75
CA TRP A 148 -14.54 -9.31 3.32
C TRP A 148 -13.44 -8.27 3.55
N LYS A 149 -12.70 -8.33 4.65
CA LYS A 149 -11.56 -7.44 4.89
C LYS A 149 -10.50 -7.55 3.78
N LEU A 150 -10.20 -8.76 3.31
CA LEU A 150 -9.25 -8.96 2.20
C LEU A 150 -9.77 -8.38 0.89
N VAL A 151 -11.06 -8.60 0.56
CA VAL A 151 -11.68 -8.02 -0.64
C VAL A 151 -11.66 -6.50 -0.58
N LEU A 152 -12.09 -5.90 0.53
CA LEU A 152 -12.12 -4.45 0.72
C LEU A 152 -10.72 -3.84 0.64
N PHE A 153 -9.73 -4.48 1.26
CA PHE A 153 -8.33 -4.03 1.17
C PHE A 153 -7.79 -4.12 -0.26
N GLY A 154 -8.11 -5.20 -0.99
CA GLY A 154 -7.85 -5.30 -2.41
C GLY A 154 -8.47 -4.16 -3.21
N SER A 155 -9.74 -3.82 -2.96
CA SER A 155 -10.42 -2.70 -3.61
C SER A 155 -9.73 -1.36 -3.37
N VAL A 156 -9.22 -1.10 -2.16
CA VAL A 156 -8.42 0.11 -1.87
C VAL A 156 -7.16 0.16 -2.72
N ILE A 157 -6.45 -0.97 -2.86
CA ILE A 157 -5.27 -1.07 -3.73
C ILE A 157 -5.66 -0.84 -5.20
N ALA A 158 -6.79 -1.40 -5.65
CA ALA A 158 -7.30 -1.21 -7.00
C ALA A 158 -7.59 0.27 -7.31
N CYS A 159 -8.20 1.00 -6.37
CA CYS A 159 -8.42 2.45 -6.51
C CYS A 159 -7.09 3.21 -6.70
N GLY A 160 -6.07 2.91 -5.88
CA GLY A 160 -4.75 3.53 -6.01
C GLY A 160 -4.06 3.25 -7.35
N ILE A 161 -4.21 2.03 -7.87
CA ILE A 161 -3.71 1.65 -9.20
C ILE A 161 -4.47 2.41 -10.29
N GLY A 162 -5.80 2.50 -10.19
CA GLY A 162 -6.66 3.19 -11.16
C GLY A 162 -6.29 4.67 -11.28
N ILE A 163 -6.12 5.37 -10.15
CA ILE A 163 -5.71 6.78 -10.14
C ILE A 163 -4.39 6.98 -10.88
N ARG A 164 -3.39 6.12 -10.65
CA ARG A 164 -2.07 6.20 -11.31
C ARG A 164 -2.15 5.93 -12.81
N TYR A 165 -3.05 5.03 -13.24
CA TYR A 165 -3.27 4.77 -14.66
C TYR A 165 -3.72 6.04 -15.38
N TYR A 166 -4.72 6.75 -14.83
CA TYR A 166 -5.22 7.99 -15.42
C TYR A 166 -4.20 9.14 -15.38
N ILE A 167 -3.45 9.30 -14.28
CA ILE A 167 -2.41 10.34 -14.18
C ILE A 167 -1.33 10.12 -15.26
N ILE A 168 -0.89 8.89 -15.47
CA ILE A 168 0.13 8.58 -16.49
C ILE A 168 -0.39 8.85 -17.91
N GLN A 169 -1.66 8.57 -18.19
CA GLN A 169 -2.24 8.89 -19.50
C GLN A 169 -2.37 10.39 -19.75
N PHE A 170 -2.54 11.20 -18.71
CA PHE A 170 -2.69 12.65 -18.85
C PHE A 170 -1.35 13.37 -19.06
N PHE A 171 -0.26 12.84 -18.51
CA PHE A 171 1.09 13.45 -18.57
C PHE A 171 2.12 12.70 -19.42
N GLY A 172 1.76 11.54 -19.97
CA GLY A 172 2.67 10.62 -20.68
C GLY A 172 2.62 10.71 -22.19
#